data_AF-A0A938EY38-F1
#
_entry.id   AF-A0A938EY38-F1
#
_cell.length_a   1.000
_cell.length_b   1.000
_cell.length_c   1.000
_cell.angle_alpha   90.00
_cell.angle_beta   90.00
_cell.angle_gamma   90.00
#
_symmetry.space_group_name_H-M   'P 1'
#
loop_
_entity.id
_entity.type
_entity.pdbx_description
1 polymer ?
#
loop_
_entity_poly.entity_id
_entity_poly.type
_entity_poly.pdbx_seq_one_letter_code
_entity_poly.pdbx_strand_id
1 'polypeptide(L)'
;MSGFLENLKKFFTAPPSAGGSGFLVFNIKCNRCGEEIAVKIRRTSDISRIYEDENGPQGSSFYVRKEILGNKCNNLIYLTAYFGENFNLLSSEISGGTIID
;
A
#
# COMPACT_ATOMS: atom_id res chain seq x y z
N MET A 1 1.61 -32.38 -9.03
CA MET A 1 0.60 -31.50 -8.39
C MET A 1 1.16 -30.09 -8.39
N SER A 2 1.11 -29.40 -9.53
CA SER A 2 1.73 -28.09 -9.67
C SER A 2 0.77 -27.24 -10.47
N GLY A 3 -0.10 -26.53 -9.76
CA GLY A 3 -1.17 -25.76 -10.38
C GLY A 3 -1.92 -24.98 -9.32
N PHE A 4 -1.36 -23.84 -8.91
CA PHE A 4 -2.13 -22.74 -8.32
C PHE A 4 -1.36 -21.43 -8.12
N LEU A 5 -0.02 -21.40 -8.28
CA LEU A 5 0.80 -20.26 -7.83
C LEU A 5 1.48 -19.45 -8.96
N GLU A 6 0.80 -19.26 -10.10
CA GLU A 6 1.35 -18.42 -11.19
C GLU A 6 0.50 -17.19 -11.54
N ASN A 7 -0.65 -16.95 -10.86
CA ASN A 7 -1.60 -15.90 -11.27
C ASN A 7 -1.79 -14.71 -10.31
N LEU A 8 -0.88 -14.46 -9.37
CA LEU A 8 -0.97 -13.32 -8.44
C LEU A 8 -0.06 -12.13 -8.76
N LYS A 9 0.56 -12.08 -9.95
CA LYS A 9 1.47 -10.99 -10.35
C LYS A 9 0.81 -9.78 -11.04
N LYS A 10 -0.52 -9.65 -11.02
CA LYS A 10 -1.23 -8.57 -11.73
C LYS A 10 -2.31 -7.90 -10.89
N PHE A 11 -1.96 -7.43 -9.69
CA PHE A 11 -2.73 -6.38 -9.01
C PHE A 11 -2.04 -5.04 -9.28
N PHE A 12 -2.27 -4.54 -10.50
CA PHE A 12 -1.87 -3.20 -10.91
C PHE A 12 -2.61 -2.20 -10.01
N THR A 13 -1.89 -1.65 -9.04
CA THR A 13 -2.41 -0.69 -8.08
C THR A 13 -2.43 0.70 -8.70
N ALA A 14 -3.57 1.38 -8.62
CA ALA A 14 -3.67 2.80 -8.98
C ALA A 14 -2.66 3.61 -8.14
N PRO A 15 -1.90 4.55 -8.76
CA PRO A 15 -0.93 5.34 -8.02
C PRO A 15 -1.65 6.17 -6.93
N PRO A 16 -1.05 6.32 -5.74
CA PRO A 16 -1.63 7.13 -4.68
C PRO A 16 -1.74 8.58 -5.18
N SER A 17 -2.94 9.14 -5.10
CA SER A 17 -3.17 10.54 -5.44
C SER A 17 -2.29 11.44 -4.56
N ALA A 18 -1.57 12.36 -5.20
CA ALA A 18 -0.71 13.33 -4.52
C ALA A 18 -1.54 14.36 -3.74
N GLY A 19 -2.08 13.96 -2.59
CA GLY A 19 -2.66 14.88 -1.61
C GLY A 19 -1.62 15.89 -1.14
N GLY A 20 -2.03 17.13 -0.88
CA GLY A 20 -1.16 18.31 -0.72
C GLY A 20 0.16 18.10 0.05
N SER A 21 1.21 18.78 -0.46
CA SER A 21 2.61 19.05 -0.01
C SER A 21 3.33 18.18 1.04
N GLY A 22 2.83 17.02 1.44
CA GLY A 22 3.49 16.18 2.45
C GLY A 22 2.82 14.84 2.76
N PHE A 23 1.64 14.57 2.18
CA PHE A 23 0.94 13.30 2.34
C PHE A 23 0.94 12.47 1.05
N LEU A 24 0.83 11.16 1.22
CA LEU A 24 0.46 10.19 0.21
C LEU A 24 -0.89 9.62 0.65
N VAL A 25 -1.88 9.62 -0.24
CA VAL A 25 -3.24 9.18 0.11
C VAL A 25 -3.54 7.87 -0.60
N PHE A 26 -3.95 6.87 0.16
CA PHE A 26 -4.48 5.61 -0.35
C PHE A 26 -5.97 5.55 -0.03
N ASN A 27 -6.81 5.58 -1.07
CA ASN A 27 -8.22 5.28 -0.93
C ASN A 27 -8.39 3.75 -0.97
N ILE A 28 -8.97 3.18 0.07
CA ILE A 28 -9.07 1.72 0.22
C ILE A 28 -10.53 1.35 0.46
N LYS A 29 -11.04 0.44 -0.36
CA LYS A 29 -12.33 -0.20 -0.14
C LYS A 29 -12.16 -1.50 0.62
N CYS A 30 -12.85 -1.64 1.75
CA CYS A 30 -12.85 -2.87 2.55
C CYS A 30 -13.55 -4.01 1.80
N ASN A 31 -12.89 -5.16 1.65
CA ASN A 31 -13.45 -6.30 0.91
C ASN A 31 -14.62 -6.98 1.63
N ARG A 32 -14.74 -6.79 2.96
CA ARG A 32 -15.80 -7.42 3.76
C ARG A 32 -17.10 -6.61 3.78
N CYS A 33 -17.02 -5.30 4.00
CA CYS A 33 -18.20 -4.45 4.21
C CYS A 33 -18.39 -3.36 3.14
N GLY A 34 -17.41 -3.16 2.26
CA GLY A 34 -17.44 -2.13 1.23
C GLY A 34 -17.17 -0.71 1.71
N GLU A 35 -16.83 -0.49 2.99
CA GLU A 35 -16.42 0.83 3.50
C GLU A 35 -15.20 1.38 2.75
N GLU A 36 -15.26 2.66 2.38
CA GLU A 36 -14.15 3.39 1.78
C GLU A 36 -13.39 4.18 2.84
N ILE A 37 -12.08 3.98 2.89
CA ILE A 37 -11.19 4.48 3.94
C ILE A 37 -10.06 5.24 3.27
N ALA A 38 -9.95 6.53 3.57
CA ALA A 38 -8.84 7.37 3.10
C ALA A 38 -7.68 7.30 4.10
N VAL A 39 -6.63 6.58 3.73
CA VAL A 39 -5.41 6.43 4.54
C VAL A 39 -4.39 7.49 4.12
N LYS A 40 -4.10 8.42 5.03
CA LYS A 40 -3.10 9.47 4.83
C LYS A 40 -1.78 9.05 5.44
N ILE A 41 -0.75 8.95 4.62
CA ILE A 41 0.61 8.58 5.01
C ILE A 41 1.48 9.83 4.90
N ARG A 42 2.09 10.28 6.01
CA ARG A 42 2.99 11.44 6.01
C ARG A 42 4.38 11.03 5.57
N ARG A 43 4.94 11.73 4.59
CA ARG A 43 6.25 11.41 3.99
C ARG A 43 7.41 11.47 4.99
N THR A 44 7.29 12.31 6.02
CA THR A 44 8.36 12.60 6.98
C THR A 44 8.37 11.68 8.20
N SER A 45 7.29 10.96 8.49
CA SER A 45 7.15 10.21 9.75
C SER A 45 6.60 8.80 9.58
N ASP A 46 5.78 8.55 8.56
CA ASP A 46 5.17 7.23 8.38
C ASP A 46 6.00 6.30 7.49
N ILE A 47 6.92 6.86 6.71
CA ILE A 47 7.71 6.14 5.72
C ILE A 47 9.07 5.77 6.33
N SER A 48 9.50 4.53 6.09
CA SER A 48 10.81 4.01 6.47
C SER A 48 11.73 3.94 5.26
N ARG A 49 13.03 4.17 5.46
CA ARG A 49 14.06 3.99 4.43
C ARG A 49 14.42 2.51 4.34
N ILE A 50 14.64 2.03 3.13
CA ILE A 50 15.19 0.69 2.87
C ILE A 50 16.70 0.81 2.82
N TYR A 51 17.40 -0.02 3.60
CA TYR A 51 18.86 -0.11 3.56
C TYR A 51 19.33 -1.27 2.66
N GLU A 52 20.61 -1.31 2.30
CA GLU A 52 21.17 -2.27 1.33
C GLU A 52 20.93 -3.75 1.68
N ASP A 53 20.81 -4.07 2.98
CA ASP A 53 20.55 -5.42 3.48
C ASP A 53 19.05 -5.79 3.54
N GLU A 54 18.14 -4.87 3.21
CA GLU A 54 16.70 -5.10 3.27
C GLU A 54 16.12 -5.48 1.90
N ASN A 55 15.35 -6.57 1.88
CA ASN A 55 14.67 -7.03 0.67
C ASN A 55 13.51 -6.08 0.31
N GLY A 56 13.66 -5.34 -0.78
CA GLY A 56 12.61 -4.54 -1.41
C GLY A 56 12.60 -4.75 -2.93
N PRO A 57 11.52 -4.35 -3.63
CA PRO A 57 11.51 -4.30 -5.09
C PRO A 57 12.69 -3.51 -5.64
N GLN A 58 13.25 -3.91 -6.78
CA GLN A 58 14.37 -3.20 -7.39
C GLN A 58 14.03 -1.70 -7.58
N GLY A 59 14.92 -0.82 -7.10
CA GLY A 59 14.75 0.63 -7.16
C GLY A 59 13.92 1.24 -6.04
N SER A 60 13.44 0.46 -5.06
CA SER A 60 12.79 0.99 -3.88
C SER A 60 13.79 1.61 -2.91
N SER A 61 13.53 2.84 -2.50
CA SER A 61 14.32 3.57 -1.49
C SER A 61 13.59 3.67 -0.15
N PHE A 62 12.27 3.48 -0.21
CA PHE A 62 11.39 3.65 0.94
C PHE A 62 10.29 2.60 0.95
N TYR A 63 9.77 2.31 2.14
CA TYR A 63 8.57 1.52 2.32
C TYR A 63 7.69 2.04 3.45
N VAL A 64 6.43 1.63 3.43
CA VAL A 64 5.50 1.82 4.54
C VAL A 64 4.70 0.54 4.74
N ARG A 65 4.48 0.18 6.00
CA ARG A 65 3.54 -0.86 6.40
C ARG A 65 2.46 -0.24 7.28
N LYS A 66 1.20 -0.45 6.91
CA LYS A 66 0.03 0.02 7.66
C LYS A 66 -0.95 -1.11 7.92
N GLU A 67 -1.47 -1.11 9.14
CA GLU A 67 -2.62 -1.89 9.56
C GLU A 67 -3.78 -0.91 9.70
N ILE A 68 -4.84 -1.16 8.95
CA ILE A 68 -5.96 -0.23 8.78
C ILE A 68 -7.21 -0.92 9.30
N LEU A 69 -7.82 -0.30 10.30
CA LEU A 69 -9.11 -0.72 10.83
C LEU A 69 -10.18 0.29 10.39
N GLY A 70 -11.25 -0.20 9.78
CA GLY A 70 -12.39 0.62 9.39
C GLY A 70 -13.23 1.09 10.59
N ASN A 71 -14.09 2.07 10.36
CA ASN A 71 -15.02 2.54 11.39
C ASN A 71 -16.26 1.65 11.48
N LYS A 72 -16.69 1.08 10.34
CA LYS A 72 -17.92 0.28 10.23
C LYS A 72 -17.69 -1.22 10.37
N CYS A 73 -16.45 -1.67 10.24
CA CYS A 73 -16.13 -3.08 10.21
C CYS A 73 -14.79 -3.38 10.86
N ASN A 74 -14.78 -4.40 11.70
CA ASN A 74 -13.58 -4.91 12.37
C ASN A 74 -12.71 -5.81 11.47
N ASN A 75 -12.75 -5.59 10.15
CA ASN A 75 -11.89 -6.28 9.22
C ASN A 75 -10.55 -5.55 9.13
N LEU A 76 -9.50 -6.18 9.63
CA LEU A 76 -8.16 -5.60 9.60
C LEU A 76 -7.58 -5.72 8.19
N ILE A 77 -7.20 -4.57 7.62
CA ILE A 77 -6.61 -4.46 6.29
C ILE A 77 -5.11 -4.21 6.44
N TYR A 78 -4.31 -4.93 5.67
CA TYR A 78 -2.85 -4.80 5.69
C TYR A 78 -2.41 -4.18 4.37
N LEU A 79 -1.66 -3.08 4.44
CA LEU A 79 -1.05 -2.41 3.30
C LEU A 79 0.47 -2.39 3.50
N THR A 80 1.21 -2.89 2.51
CA THR A 80 2.64 -2.62 2.34
C THR A 80 2.82 -1.87 1.03
N ALA A 81 3.53 -0.75 1.04
CA ALA A 81 3.82 0.01 -0.18
C ALA A 81 5.29 0.41 -0.23
N TYR A 82 5.88 0.30 -1.42
CA TYR A 82 7.27 0.58 -1.72
C TYR A 82 7.35 1.78 -2.65
N PHE A 83 8.27 2.70 -2.37
CA PHE A 83 8.45 3.93 -3.12
C PHE A 83 9.89 4.11 -3.59
N GLY A 84 10.06 4.80 -4.71
CA GLY A 84 11.36 5.26 -5.19
C GLY A 84 11.82 6.54 -4.47
N GLU A 85 12.99 7.05 -4.83
CA GLU A 85 13.59 8.25 -4.21
C GLU A 85 12.68 9.48 -4.23
N ASN A 86 11.81 9.60 -5.25
CA ASN A 86 10.88 10.72 -5.41
C ASN A 86 9.50 10.45 -4.77
N PHE A 87 9.38 9.44 -3.90
CA PHE A 87 8.12 8.97 -3.32
C PHE A 87 7.07 8.51 -4.34
N ASN A 88 7.48 8.20 -5.56
CA ASN A 88 6.62 7.54 -6.54
C ASN A 88 6.36 6.10 -6.11
N LEU A 89 5.09 5.66 -6.13
CA LEU A 89 4.74 4.27 -5.81
C LEU A 89 5.34 3.34 -6.86
N LEU A 90 6.13 2.37 -6.41
CA LEU A 90 6.73 1.32 -7.26
C LEU A 90 5.95 0.02 -7.16
N SER A 91 5.53 -0.34 -5.96
CA SER A 91 4.81 -1.57 -5.69
C SER A 91 3.97 -1.42 -4.44
N SER A 92 2.87 -2.16 -4.37
CA SER A 92 2.04 -2.24 -3.18
C SER A 92 1.35 -3.59 -3.10
N GLU A 93 1.25 -4.06 -1.87
CA GLU A 93 0.61 -5.31 -1.50
C GLU A 93 -0.49 -4.96 -0.51
N ILE A 94 -1.72 -5.35 -0.82
CA ILE A 94 -2.87 -5.13 0.05
C ILE A 94 -3.60 -6.44 0.31
N SER A 95 -3.99 -6.66 1.57
CA SER A 95 -4.82 -7.79 2.01
C SER A 95 -5.99 -7.28 2.84
N GLY A 96 -7.15 -7.91 2.68
CA GLY A 96 -8.40 -7.51 3.36
C GLY A 96 -9.11 -6.29 2.75
N GLY A 97 -8.51 -5.64 1.76
CA GLY A 97 -9.09 -4.49 1.04
C GLY A 97 -8.57 -4.38 -0.38
N THR A 98 -9.10 -3.41 -1.12
CA THR A 98 -8.70 -3.08 -2.49
C THR A 98 -8.42 -1.59 -2.57
N ILE A 99 -7.30 -1.20 -3.19
CA ILE A 99 -7.00 0.22 -3.44
C ILE A 99 -7.89 0.70 -4.58
N ILE A 100 -8.56 1.83 -4.38
CA ILE A 100 -9.43 2.50 -5.36
C ILE A 100 -8.84 3.88 -5.69
N ASP A 101 -9.26 4.45 -6.81
CA ASP A 101 -8.89 5.81 -7.24
C ASP A 101 -9.73 6.86 -6.50
#